data_AF-A0A845ZQF7-F1
#
_entry.id   AF-A0A845ZQF7-F1
#
_cell.length_a   1.000
_cell.length_b   1.000
_cell.length_c   1.000
_cell.angle_alpha   90.00
_cell.angle_beta   90.00
_cell.angle_gamma   90.00
#
_symmetry.space_group_name_H-M   'P 1'
#
loop_
_entity.id
_entity.type
_entity.pdbx_description
1 polymer ?
#
loop_
_entity_poly.entity_id
_entity_poly.type
_entity_poly.pdbx_seq_one_letter_code
_entity_poly.pdbx_strand_id
1 'polypeptide(L)'
;MLCGTQATARLIEVFSAIQGEGLNVGTRQIFIRFALCDLRCHFCDSFHTWAVPPQCQVEQTPGKRDFETYPNPVPLRSLLKWVDRQNQHR
;
A
#
# COMPACT_ATOMS: atom_id res chain seq x y z
N MET A 1 -26.78 9.08 15.63
CA MET A 1 -25.73 8.24 16.25
C MET A 1 -25.28 7.22 15.20
N LEU A 2 -24.44 7.63 14.25
CA LEU A 2 -23.88 6.70 13.26
C LEU A 2 -22.71 5.97 13.92
N CYS A 3 -22.97 4.76 14.40
CA CYS A 3 -21.92 3.80 14.74
C CYS A 3 -21.26 3.36 13.43
N GLY A 4 -20.42 4.22 12.85
CA GLY A 4 -19.71 3.93 11.62
C GLY A 4 -18.64 2.89 11.90
N THR A 5 -18.81 1.67 11.39
CA THR A 5 -17.76 0.66 11.34
C THR A 5 -16.49 1.28 10.80
N GLN A 6 -15.45 1.33 11.63
CA GLN A 6 -14.18 1.95 11.29
C GLN A 6 -13.48 1.06 10.26
N ALA A 7 -13.55 1.44 8.97
CA ALA A 7 -13.01 0.65 7.87
C ALA A 7 -11.50 0.37 8.06
N THR A 8 -11.08 -0.86 7.76
CA THR A 8 -9.69 -1.29 7.82
C THR A 8 -9.26 -1.93 6.50
N ALA A 9 -7.96 -1.88 6.20
CA ALA A 9 -7.35 -2.45 5.01
C ALA A 9 -6.21 -3.41 5.40
N ARG A 10 -6.08 -4.52 4.68
CA ARG A 10 -4.97 -5.46 4.85
C ARG A 10 -3.94 -5.15 3.78
N LEU A 11 -2.77 -4.67 4.17
CA LEU A 11 -1.78 -4.12 3.24
C LEU A 11 -0.49 -4.93 3.26
N ILE A 12 0.23 -4.91 2.14
CA ILE A 12 1.63 -5.34 2.03
C ILE A 12 2.52 -4.12 2.16
N GLU A 13 2.30 -3.11 1.32
CA GLU A 13 3.14 -1.92 1.24
C GLU A 13 2.38 -0.68 0.72
N VAL A 14 2.86 0.50 1.12
CA VAL A 14 2.42 1.81 0.61
C VAL A 14 3.63 2.69 0.30
N PHE A 15 3.77 3.17 -0.92
CA PHE A 15 4.94 3.96 -1.36
C PHE A 15 4.65 4.82 -2.60
N SER A 16 5.53 5.77 -2.89
CA SER A 16 5.51 6.60 -4.10
C SER A 16 6.53 6.07 -5.12
N ALA A 17 6.11 5.85 -6.36
CA ALA A 17 7.00 5.44 -7.45
C ALA A 17 6.53 5.96 -8.82
N ILE A 18 7.37 5.79 -9.84
CA ILE A 18 6.97 6.01 -11.23
C ILE A 18 6.34 4.74 -11.78
N GLN A 19 5.16 4.86 -12.41
CA GLN A 19 4.49 3.74 -13.06
C GLN A 19 5.35 3.21 -14.22
N GLY A 20 5.61 1.91 -14.22
CA GLY A 20 6.47 1.24 -15.19
C GLY A 20 5.70 0.65 -16.39
N GLU A 21 4.37 0.53 -16.29
CA GLU A 21 3.56 -0.19 -17.28
C GLU A 21 2.25 0.53 -17.68
N GLY A 22 1.72 0.14 -18.85
CA GLY A 22 0.43 0.60 -19.36
C GLY A 22 0.39 2.04 -19.90
N LEU A 23 -0.77 2.69 -19.82
CA LEU A 23 -0.99 4.02 -20.39
C LEU A 23 -0.32 5.15 -19.59
N ASN A 24 -0.07 4.91 -18.30
CA ASN A 24 0.45 5.92 -17.38
C ASN A 24 1.95 5.75 -17.09
N VAL A 25 2.66 5.02 -17.95
CA VAL A 25 4.12 4.84 -17.84
C VAL A 25 4.81 6.20 -17.72
N GLY A 26 5.75 6.31 -16.80
CA GLY A 26 6.50 7.55 -16.58
C GLY A 26 5.82 8.56 -15.65
N THR A 27 4.57 8.29 -15.23
CA THR A 27 3.86 9.16 -14.28
C THR A 27 4.13 8.74 -12.83
N ARG A 28 4.26 9.72 -11.93
CA ARG A 28 4.37 9.47 -10.49
C ARG A 28 3.01 9.04 -9.93
N GLN A 29 3.00 7.94 -9.16
CA GLN A 29 1.82 7.37 -8.54
C GLN A 29 2.11 6.93 -7.11
N ILE A 30 1.07 6.93 -6.28
CA ILE A 30 1.11 6.31 -4.96
C ILE A 30 0.59 4.89 -5.13
N PHE A 31 1.43 3.92 -4.84
CA PHE A 31 1.08 2.50 -4.86
C PHE A 31 0.60 2.08 -3.47
N ILE A 32 -0.57 1.45 -3.42
CA ILE A 32 -1.14 0.82 -2.23
C ILE A 32 -1.34 -0.65 -2.57
N ARG A 33 -0.46 -1.52 -2.12
CA ARG A 33 -0.54 -2.96 -2.38
C ARG A 33 -1.33 -3.64 -1.28
N PHE A 34 -2.47 -4.22 -1.63
CA PHE A 34 -3.29 -5.01 -0.71
C PHE A 34 -2.72 -6.42 -0.54
N ALA A 35 -2.95 -6.98 0.64
CA ALA A 35 -2.69 -8.38 0.96
C ALA A 35 -3.93 -9.23 0.68
N LEU A 36 -3.75 -10.55 0.67
CA LEU A 36 -4.78 -11.57 0.44
C LEU A 36 -5.29 -11.62 -1.00
N CYS A 37 -4.44 -12.07 -1.91
CA CYS A 37 -4.89 -12.57 -3.22
C CYS A 37 -5.47 -13.99 -3.05
N ASP A 38 -6.64 -14.26 -3.63
CA ASP A 38 -7.31 -15.56 -3.64
C ASP A 38 -6.86 -16.45 -4.81
N LEU A 39 -6.22 -15.86 -5.83
CA LEU A 39 -5.62 -16.61 -6.94
C LEU A 39 -4.29 -17.25 -6.54
N ARG A 40 -3.94 -18.35 -7.22
CA ARG A 40 -2.69 -19.10 -7.05
C ARG A 40 -2.00 -19.31 -8.40
N CYS A 41 -1.73 -18.20 -9.08
CA CYS A 41 -1.17 -18.22 -10.42
C CYS A 41 0.22 -18.87 -10.44
N HIS A 42 0.48 -19.76 -11.40
CA HIS A 42 1.78 -20.42 -11.57
C HIS A 42 2.92 -19.44 -11.88
N PHE A 43 2.60 -18.31 -12.52
CA PHE A 43 3.56 -17.27 -12.92
C PHE A 43 3.51 -16.03 -12.01
N CYS A 44 3.11 -16.19 -10.74
CA CYS A 44 3.02 -15.06 -9.81
C CYS A 44 4.42 -14.61 -9.35
N ASP A 45 4.80 -13.39 -9.67
CA ASP A 45 6.02 -12.74 -9.17
C ASP A 45 5.87 -12.18 -7.75
N SER A 46 4.64 -12.09 -7.25
CA SER A 46 4.26 -11.41 -6.01
C SER A 46 3.56 -12.36 -5.02
N PHE A 47 4.03 -13.62 -4.94
CA PHE A 47 3.44 -14.68 -4.10
C PHE A 47 3.36 -14.30 -2.61
N HIS A 48 4.21 -13.39 -2.13
CA HIS A 48 4.16 -12.86 -0.76
C HIS A 48 2.84 -12.14 -0.43
N THR A 49 2.03 -11.76 -1.43
CA THR A 49 0.71 -11.14 -1.25
C THR A 49 -0.43 -12.14 -0.96
N TRP A 50 -0.19 -13.44 -1.08
CA TRP A 50 -1.25 -14.47 -0.95
C TRP A 50 -1.80 -14.62 0.47
N ALA A 51 -1.05 -14.18 1.47
CA ALA A 51 -1.45 -14.17 2.87
C ALA A 51 -1.41 -12.75 3.43
N VAL A 52 -2.03 -12.57 4.59
CA VAL A 52 -2.02 -11.30 5.31
C VAL A 52 -0.82 -11.30 6.26
N PRO A 53 0.22 -10.49 6.01
CA PRO A 53 1.30 -10.38 6.97
C PRO A 53 0.81 -9.64 8.23
N PRO A 54 1.40 -9.93 9.41
CA PRO A 54 1.03 -9.23 10.65
C PRO A 54 1.37 -7.74 10.62
N GLN A 55 2.22 -7.33 9.68
CA GLN A 55 2.70 -5.97 9.52
C GLN A 55 2.78 -5.59 8.04
N CYS A 56 2.61 -4.31 7.71
CA CYS A 56 2.81 -3.74 6.38
C CYS A 56 3.98 -2.74 6.39
N GLN A 57 4.54 -2.49 5.21
CA GLN A 57 5.59 -1.49 5.02
C GLN A 57 5.02 -0.18 4.49
N VAL A 58 5.52 0.95 4.98
CA VAL A 58 5.08 2.26 4.53
C VAL A 58 6.31 3.14 4.34
N GLU A 59 6.51 3.64 3.13
CA GLU A 59 7.62 4.55 2.81
C GLU A 59 7.49 5.85 3.63
N GLN A 60 8.57 6.31 4.27
CA GLN A 60 8.55 7.55 5.04
C GLN A 60 8.60 8.78 4.14
N THR A 61 9.57 8.81 3.22
CA THR A 61 9.81 9.93 2.32
C THR A 61 9.48 9.51 0.88
N PRO A 62 8.61 10.23 0.16
CA PRO A 62 8.15 9.81 -1.17
C PRO A 62 9.31 9.55 -2.13
N GLY A 63 9.40 8.32 -2.65
CA GLY A 63 10.41 7.89 -3.63
C GLY A 63 11.81 7.60 -3.06
N LYS A 64 12.06 7.73 -1.75
CA LYS A 64 13.37 7.43 -1.15
C LYS A 64 13.53 5.96 -0.75
N ARG A 65 12.43 5.20 -0.69
CA ARG A 65 12.40 3.80 -0.26
C ARG A 65 12.90 3.59 1.17
N ASP A 66 12.72 4.58 2.04
CA ASP A 66 12.99 4.53 3.48
C ASP A 66 11.76 4.00 4.23
N PHE A 67 11.58 2.68 4.23
CA PHE A 67 10.39 2.03 4.75
C PHE A 67 10.37 1.89 6.28
N GLU A 68 9.17 2.07 6.85
CA GLU A 68 8.82 1.71 8.23
C GLU A 68 7.76 0.62 8.26
N THR A 69 7.71 -0.11 9.38
CA THR A 69 6.80 -1.24 9.56
C THR A 69 5.67 -0.89 10.53
N TYR A 70 4.43 -1.18 10.14
CA TYR A 70 3.23 -0.89 10.92
C TYR A 70 2.32 -2.12 11.08
N PRO A 71 1.53 -2.25 12.16
CA PRO A 71 0.62 -3.38 12.34
C PRO A 71 -0.49 -3.47 11.27
N ASN A 72 -0.94 -4.69 10.99
CA ASN A 72 -2.04 -5.02 10.08
C ASN A 72 -3.19 -5.69 10.87
N PRO A 73 -4.49 -5.42 10.60
CA PRO A 73 -5.04 -4.53 9.58
C PRO A 73 -4.92 -3.03 9.91
N VAL A 74 -4.78 -2.21 8.88
CA VAL A 74 -4.58 -0.76 8.96
C VAL A 74 -5.92 -0.02 9.00
N PRO A 75 -6.19 0.86 9.98
CA PRO A 75 -7.37 1.73 9.96
C PRO A 75 -7.34 2.75 8.81
N LEU A 76 -8.49 3.04 8.18
CA LEU A 76 -8.61 4.00 7.08
C LEU A 76 -7.96 5.36 7.39
N ARG A 77 -8.12 5.87 8.62
CA ARG A 77 -7.50 7.13 9.07
C ARG A 77 -5.97 7.11 8.97
N SER A 78 -5.32 5.98 9.23
CA SER A 78 -3.87 5.84 9.16
C SER A 78 -3.42 5.78 7.71
N LEU A 79 -4.15 5.04 6.88
CA LEU A 79 -3.88 4.97 5.45
C LEU A 79 -4.00 6.34 4.76
N LEU A 80 -5.06 7.10 5.06
CA LEU A 80 -5.23 8.45 4.50
C LEU A 80 -4.07 9.38 4.87
N LYS A 81 -3.61 9.35 6.13
CA LYS A 81 -2.41 10.12 6.54
C LYS A 81 -1.17 9.75 5.73
N TRP A 82 -0.98 8.48 5.43
CA TRP A 82 0.16 8.04 4.63
C TRP A 82 0.02 8.41 3.16
N VAL A 83 -1.19 8.35 2.60
CA VAL A 83 -1.46 8.84 1.24
C VAL A 83 -1.18 10.33 1.14
N ASP A 84 -1.63 11.14 2.11
CA ASP A 84 -1.32 12.57 2.16
C ASP A 84 0.19 12.81 2.25
N ARG A 85 0.89 12.05 3.08
CA ARG A 85 2.37 12.07 3.17
C ARG A 85 3.01 11.74 1.82
N GLN A 86 2.55 10.69 1.13
CA GLN A 86 3.06 10.31 -0.19
C GLN A 86 2.70 11.32 -1.28
N ASN A 87 1.65 12.11 -1.10
CA ASN A 87 1.21 13.08 -2.10
C ASN A 87 1.95 14.43 -2.03
N GLN A 88 2.82 14.63 -1.04
CA GLN A 88 3.56 15.89 -0.91
C GLN A 88 4.54 16.06 -2.08
N HIS A 89 4.42 17.20 -2.78
CA HIS A 89 5.25 17.56 -3.92
C HIS A 89 6.68 17.90 -3.47
N ARG A 90 7.66 17.09 -3.88
CA ARG A 90 9.05 17.50 -4.06
C ARG A 90 9.45 17.22 -5.49
#